data_AF-A0AAV2KW45-F1
#
_entry.id   AF-A0AAV2KW45-F1
#
_cell.length_a   1.000
_cell.length_b   1.000
_cell.length_c   1.000
_cell.angle_alpha   90.00
_cell.angle_beta   90.00
_cell.angle_gamma   90.00
#
_symmetry.space_group_name_H-M   'P 1'
#
loop_
_entity.id
_entity.type
_entity.pdbx_description
1 polymer ?
#
loop_
_entity_poly.entity_id
_entity_poly.type
_entity_poly.pdbx_seq_one_letter_code
_entity_poly.pdbx_strand_id
1 'polypeptide(L)'
;METPALLPLVLLLMVLVQGSAMTHPKPACRYPPSQWCHSLEIAVQCKVLKQCMELRALRPQNAPLVSVSVFYRSLCPAWRRFLVHQLFPTWSMLQDILRVHLVPYSSSKGAPSDWFVPCQPEDPECSVNMIESCVLELSGGSGLEVVSCMETSADVLSAARSCVRLFAPSVSWAAVQSCVSGSRGPLLVNQSISATRALSPSPSHLPWVTINGVSPPEPD
;
A
#
# COMPACT_ATOMS: atom_id res chain seq x y z
N MET A 1 28.26 27.32 -81.13
CA MET A 1 29.11 27.80 -80.01
C MET A 1 28.18 28.48 -79.03
N GLU A 2 27.90 28.02 -77.84
CA GLU A 2 28.34 26.88 -77.03
C GLU A 2 27.14 26.54 -76.12
N THR A 3 27.09 25.30 -75.66
CA THR A 3 25.98 24.64 -74.95
C THR A 3 25.77 25.11 -73.50
N PRO A 4 24.60 24.80 -72.89
CA PRO A 4 24.20 25.27 -71.57
C PRO A 4 24.72 24.35 -70.46
N ALA A 5 25.59 24.84 -69.58
CA ALA A 5 26.16 24.06 -68.47
C ALA A 5 25.46 24.28 -67.11
N LEU A 6 24.21 24.75 -67.10
CA LEU A 6 23.50 25.08 -65.85
C LEU A 6 22.36 24.10 -65.50
N LEU A 7 21.93 23.24 -66.42
CA LEU A 7 20.92 22.21 -66.12
C LEU A 7 21.41 20.98 -65.33
N PRO A 8 22.65 20.46 -65.49
CA PRO A 8 23.03 19.21 -64.82
C PRO A 8 23.40 19.43 -63.35
N LEU A 9 23.73 20.67 -62.95
CA LEU A 9 24.12 20.99 -61.57
C LEU A 9 22.92 21.04 -60.61
N VAL A 10 21.75 21.49 -61.11
CA VAL A 10 20.51 21.55 -60.30
C VAL A 10 19.92 20.16 -60.07
N LEU A 11 20.06 19.24 -61.05
CA LEU A 11 19.63 17.85 -60.91
C LEU A 11 20.52 17.04 -59.95
N LEU A 12 21.82 17.35 -59.86
CA LEU A 12 22.73 16.65 -58.95
C LEU A 12 22.52 17.04 -57.47
N LEU A 13 22.03 18.26 -57.20
CA LEU A 13 21.70 18.72 -55.85
C LEU A 13 20.37 18.14 -55.31
N MET A 14 19.43 17.78 -56.20
CA MET A 14 18.15 17.16 -55.80
C MET A 14 18.32 15.69 -55.36
N VAL A 15 19.36 15.00 -55.81
CA VAL A 15 19.59 13.57 -55.49
C VAL A 15 20.28 13.38 -54.13
N LEU A 16 21.02 14.37 -53.62
CA LEU A 16 21.72 14.27 -52.32
C LEU A 16 20.85 14.63 -51.10
N VAL A 17 19.61 15.09 -51.29
CA VAL A 17 18.66 15.38 -50.19
C VAL A 17 17.76 14.17 -49.89
N GLN A 18 17.93 13.03 -50.57
CA GLN A 18 17.39 11.75 -50.11
C GLN A 18 18.31 11.12 -49.05
N GLY A 19 18.65 11.91 -48.03
CA GLY A 19 19.16 11.38 -46.77
C GLY A 19 18.05 10.59 -46.10
N SER A 20 18.29 9.30 -45.92
CA SER A 20 17.38 8.32 -45.38
C SER A 20 16.61 8.87 -44.18
N ALA A 21 15.28 8.84 -44.27
CA ALA A 21 14.42 8.95 -43.11
C ALA A 21 14.73 7.77 -42.18
N MET A 22 15.71 7.94 -41.30
CA MET A 22 15.84 7.13 -40.09
C MET A 22 14.76 7.65 -39.12
N THR A 23 13.49 7.39 -39.45
CA THR A 23 12.47 7.33 -38.41
C THR A 23 12.79 6.11 -37.56
N HIS A 24 13.65 6.29 -36.56
CA HIS A 24 13.62 5.37 -35.42
C HIS A 24 12.17 5.36 -34.92
N PRO A 25 11.47 4.22 -34.93
CA PRO A 25 10.17 4.15 -34.29
C PRO A 25 10.39 4.56 -32.84
N LYS A 26 9.84 5.72 -32.43
CA LYS A 26 9.72 6.04 -31.01
C LYS A 26 9.05 4.82 -30.35
N PRO A 27 9.53 4.33 -29.19
CA PRO A 27 8.93 3.17 -28.56
C PRO A 27 7.43 3.44 -28.39
N ALA A 28 6.60 2.46 -28.79
CA ALA A 28 5.16 2.62 -28.99
C ALA A 28 4.39 3.05 -27.72
N CYS A 29 5.04 2.98 -26.55
CA CYS A 29 4.54 3.48 -25.29
C CYS A 29 5.72 3.52 -24.30
N ARG A 30 5.86 4.61 -23.51
CA ARG A 30 6.84 4.67 -22.41
C ARG A 30 6.24 4.33 -21.04
N TYR A 31 4.93 4.13 -20.99
CA TYR A 31 4.23 3.80 -19.76
C TYR A 31 4.24 2.28 -19.52
N PRO A 32 4.37 1.84 -18.26
CA PRO A 32 4.19 0.43 -17.92
C PRO A 32 2.74 -0.02 -18.19
N PRO A 33 2.50 -1.30 -18.51
CA PRO A 33 1.16 -1.82 -18.80
C PRO A 33 0.09 -1.49 -17.78
N SER A 34 0.45 -1.42 -16.49
CA SER A 34 -0.45 -1.03 -15.41
C SER A 34 -1.01 0.40 -15.54
N GLN A 35 -0.30 1.28 -16.26
CA GLN A 35 -0.72 2.67 -16.47
C GLN A 35 -1.43 2.89 -17.81
N TRP A 36 -1.51 1.88 -18.68
CA TRP A 36 -2.02 2.04 -20.04
C TRP A 36 -3.47 2.53 -20.11
N CYS A 37 -4.30 2.21 -19.11
CA CYS A 37 -5.69 2.65 -19.00
C CYS A 37 -5.89 3.79 -17.98
N HIS A 38 -4.82 4.40 -17.49
CA HIS A 38 -4.90 5.43 -16.44
C HIS A 38 -5.47 6.76 -16.94
N SER A 39 -5.22 7.12 -18.21
CA SER A 39 -5.82 8.29 -18.84
C SER A 39 -6.14 8.02 -20.32
N LEU A 40 -7.05 8.82 -20.88
CA LEU A 40 -7.37 8.77 -22.30
C LEU A 40 -6.13 9.03 -23.17
N GLU A 41 -5.28 9.97 -22.74
CA GLU A 41 -4.03 10.31 -23.43
C GLU A 41 -3.07 9.13 -23.47
N ILE A 42 -2.84 8.46 -22.34
CA ILE A 42 -1.96 7.28 -22.27
C ILE A 42 -2.54 6.15 -23.13
N ALA A 43 -3.85 5.90 -23.04
CA ALA A 43 -4.50 4.83 -23.78
C ALA A 43 -4.43 5.04 -25.31
N VAL A 44 -4.53 6.29 -25.78
CA VAL A 44 -4.31 6.66 -27.18
C VAL A 44 -2.85 6.50 -27.58
N GLN A 45 -1.93 7.04 -26.78
CA GLN A 45 -0.49 6.98 -27.05
C GLN A 45 -0.01 5.52 -27.16
N CYS A 46 -0.48 4.66 -26.25
CA CYS A 46 -0.12 3.25 -26.18
C CYS A 46 -1.00 2.35 -27.05
N LYS A 47 -1.93 2.93 -27.83
CA LYS A 47 -2.83 2.24 -28.77
C LYS A 47 -3.68 1.13 -28.14
N VAL A 48 -4.09 1.32 -26.89
CA VAL A 48 -4.96 0.38 -26.14
C VAL A 48 -6.34 0.96 -25.83
N LEU A 49 -6.72 2.05 -26.49
CA LEU A 49 -7.97 2.77 -26.19
C LEU A 49 -9.20 1.85 -26.19
N LYS A 50 -9.31 0.99 -27.20
CA LYS A 50 -10.43 0.04 -27.32
C LYS A 50 -10.48 -0.91 -26.11
N GLN A 51 -9.35 -1.53 -25.76
CA GLN A 51 -9.23 -2.44 -24.64
C GLN A 51 -9.54 -1.73 -23.31
N CYS A 52 -9.08 -0.49 -23.14
CA CYS A 52 -9.37 0.29 -21.95
C CYS A 52 -10.85 0.68 -21.85
N MET A 53 -11.51 0.98 -22.98
CA MET A 53 -12.96 1.23 -23.01
C MET A 53 -13.76 -0.04 -22.71
N GLU A 54 -13.38 -1.18 -23.28
CA GLU A 54 -13.99 -2.48 -22.99
C GLU A 54 -13.80 -2.86 -21.51
N LEU A 55 -12.58 -2.73 -20.98
CA LEU A 55 -12.29 -2.95 -19.56
C LEU A 55 -13.12 -2.02 -18.68
N ARG A 56 -13.28 -0.75 -19.05
CA ARG A 56 -14.10 0.22 -18.30
C ARG A 56 -15.60 -0.10 -18.36
N ALA A 57 -16.08 -0.63 -19.49
CA ALA A 57 -17.46 -1.07 -19.62
C ALA A 57 -17.75 -2.35 -18.80
N LEU A 58 -16.75 -3.22 -18.64
CA LEU A 58 -16.83 -4.44 -17.84
C LEU A 58 -16.56 -4.20 -16.36
N ARG A 59 -15.75 -3.19 -16.00
CA ARG A 59 -15.45 -2.84 -14.62
C ARG A 59 -16.74 -2.32 -13.98
N PRO A 60 -17.27 -2.99 -12.94
CA PRO A 60 -18.42 -2.45 -12.23
C PRO A 60 -17.99 -1.10 -11.65
N GLN A 61 -18.66 -0.02 -12.06
CA GLN A 61 -18.29 1.35 -11.67
C GLN A 61 -18.29 1.53 -10.14
N ASN A 62 -18.98 0.65 -9.40
CA ASN A 62 -19.11 0.64 -7.95
C ASN A 62 -18.83 -0.75 -7.34
N ALA A 63 -17.88 -1.52 -7.87
CA ALA A 63 -17.46 -2.74 -7.19
C ALA A 63 -16.95 -2.38 -5.77
N PRO A 64 -17.41 -3.07 -4.70
CA PRO A 64 -16.89 -2.82 -3.37
C PRO A 64 -15.40 -3.18 -3.32
N LEU A 65 -14.61 -2.38 -2.58
CA LEU A 65 -13.20 -2.70 -2.33
C LEU A 65 -13.11 -4.02 -1.58
N VAL A 66 -12.09 -4.82 -1.91
CA VAL A 66 -11.78 -6.01 -1.14
C VAL A 66 -11.21 -5.57 0.21
N SER A 67 -11.87 -5.98 1.28
CA SER A 67 -11.43 -5.68 2.65
C SER A 67 -10.40 -6.72 3.09
N VAL A 68 -9.22 -6.26 3.50
CA VAL A 68 -8.14 -7.11 4.02
C VAL A 68 -7.86 -6.67 5.45
N SER A 69 -8.29 -7.45 6.43
CA SER A 69 -7.95 -7.18 7.84
C SER A 69 -6.77 -8.04 8.25
N VAL A 70 -5.80 -7.43 8.92
CA VAL A 70 -4.61 -8.12 9.43
C VAL A 70 -4.53 -7.91 10.94
N PHE A 71 -4.67 -9.01 11.67
CA PHE A 71 -4.48 -9.08 13.11
C PHE A 71 -3.03 -9.45 13.34
N TYR A 72 -2.30 -8.65 14.09
CA TYR A 72 -0.87 -8.83 14.24
C TYR A 72 -0.41 -8.40 15.63
N ARG A 73 0.83 -8.71 15.95
CA ARG A 73 1.47 -8.30 17.19
C ARG A 73 2.70 -7.49 16.81
N SER A 74 2.81 -6.26 17.30
CA SER A 74 3.96 -5.43 16.98
C SER A 74 5.27 -6.06 17.45
N LEU A 75 6.40 -5.69 16.85
CA LEU A 75 7.73 -6.27 17.12
C LEU A 75 7.89 -7.77 16.79
N CYS A 76 6.82 -8.49 16.45
CA CYS A 76 6.88 -9.91 16.10
C CYS A 76 7.65 -10.11 14.77
N PRO A 77 8.69 -10.96 14.73
CA PRO A 77 9.46 -11.19 13.50
C PRO A 77 8.64 -11.75 12.33
N ALA A 78 7.57 -12.49 12.61
CA ALA A 78 6.66 -12.98 11.57
C ALA A 78 5.84 -11.84 10.97
N TRP A 79 5.34 -10.93 11.81
CA TRP A 79 4.61 -9.73 11.38
C TRP A 79 5.50 -8.84 10.51
N ARG A 80 6.70 -8.48 10.98
CA ARG A 80 7.60 -7.60 10.22
C ARG A 80 7.94 -8.16 8.84
N ARG A 81 8.19 -9.47 8.74
CA ARG A 81 8.41 -10.15 7.46
C ARG A 81 7.18 -10.12 6.56
N PHE A 82 6.00 -10.42 7.10
CA PHE A 82 4.75 -10.38 6.34
C PHE A 82 4.45 -8.95 5.83
N LEU A 83 4.61 -7.95 6.69
CA LEU A 83 4.39 -6.55 6.36
C LEU A 83 5.27 -6.10 5.19
N VAL A 84 6.59 -6.36 5.29
CA VAL A 84 7.57 -5.90 4.30
C VAL A 84 7.50 -6.68 3.00
N HIS A 85 7.34 -8.00 3.06
CA HIS A 85 7.47 -8.85 1.87
C HIS A 85 6.14 -9.17 1.19
N GLN A 86 5.00 -8.98 1.87
CA GLN A 86 3.70 -9.35 1.34
C GLN A 86 2.71 -8.18 1.38
N LEU A 87 2.36 -7.69 2.57
CA LEU A 87 1.26 -6.75 2.72
C LEU A 87 1.53 -5.40 2.04
N PHE A 88 2.65 -4.76 2.38
CA PHE A 88 2.94 -3.42 1.88
C PHE A 88 3.17 -3.37 0.36
N PRO A 89 3.93 -4.30 -0.26
CA PRO A 89 4.03 -4.36 -1.73
C PRO A 89 2.68 -4.59 -2.40
N THR A 90 1.87 -5.51 -1.88
CA THR A 90 0.54 -5.83 -2.44
C THR A 90 -0.38 -4.63 -2.36
N TRP A 91 -0.44 -3.97 -1.21
CA TRP A 91 -1.23 -2.76 -1.02
C TRP A 91 -0.76 -1.65 -1.94
N SER A 92 0.55 -1.40 -2.06
CA SER A 92 1.09 -0.37 -2.95
C SER A 92 0.64 -0.57 -4.40
N MET A 93 0.58 -1.83 -4.87
CA MET A 93 0.13 -2.18 -6.21
C MET A 93 -1.40 -2.13 -6.41
N LEU A 94 -2.19 -2.39 -5.36
CA LEU A 94 -3.63 -2.67 -5.46
C LEU A 94 -4.51 -1.76 -4.58
N GLN A 95 -3.96 -0.68 -4.03
CA GLN A 95 -4.67 0.25 -3.14
C GLN A 95 -5.93 0.89 -3.74
N ASP A 96 -6.10 0.87 -5.07
CA ASP A 96 -7.32 1.34 -5.76
C ASP A 96 -8.49 0.36 -5.64
N ILE A 97 -8.23 -0.90 -5.29
CA ILE A 97 -9.23 -1.97 -5.14
C ILE A 97 -9.19 -2.66 -3.78
N LEU A 98 -8.22 -2.33 -2.92
CA LEU A 98 -8.05 -2.90 -1.59
C LEU A 98 -8.31 -1.86 -0.50
N ARG A 99 -8.99 -2.29 0.57
CA ARG A 99 -9.02 -1.57 1.84
C ARG A 99 -8.34 -2.42 2.91
N VAL A 100 -7.22 -1.93 3.44
CA VAL A 100 -6.47 -2.64 4.48
C VAL A 100 -6.88 -2.12 5.86
N HIS A 101 -7.18 -3.04 6.77
CA HIS A 101 -7.45 -2.77 8.18
C HIS A 101 -6.39 -3.45 9.04
N LEU A 102 -5.59 -2.67 9.74
CA LEU A 102 -4.61 -3.20 10.67
C LEU A 102 -5.21 -3.27 12.07
N VAL A 103 -5.06 -4.42 12.74
CA VAL A 103 -5.55 -4.65 14.10
C VAL A 103 -4.37 -5.07 14.97
N PRO A 104 -3.70 -4.11 15.65
CA PRO A 104 -2.63 -4.41 16.60
C PRO A 104 -3.24 -5.14 17.80
N TYR A 105 -2.85 -6.39 17.97
CA TYR A 105 -3.30 -7.27 19.02
C TYR A 105 -2.28 -7.25 20.15
N SER A 106 -2.77 -6.83 21.32
CA SER A 106 -1.98 -6.72 22.53
C SER A 106 -2.58 -7.61 23.60
N SER A 107 -1.85 -8.61 24.08
CA SER A 107 -2.27 -9.46 25.20
C SER A 107 -1.13 -9.78 26.13
N SER A 108 -1.36 -9.71 27.44
CA SER A 108 -0.39 -10.21 28.42
C SER A 108 -0.03 -11.66 28.10
N LYS A 109 1.27 -11.95 28.04
CA LYS A 109 1.78 -13.32 27.91
C LYS A 109 1.24 -14.17 29.07
N GLY A 110 0.74 -15.37 28.76
CA GLY A 110 0.30 -16.34 29.77
C GLY A 110 -1.13 -16.16 30.32
N ALA A 111 -1.90 -15.20 29.81
CA ALA A 111 -3.33 -15.15 30.05
C ALA A 111 -4.02 -16.39 29.42
N PRO A 112 -4.78 -17.19 30.19
CA PRO A 112 -5.71 -18.15 29.59
C PRO A 112 -6.62 -17.41 28.61
N SER A 113 -7.05 -18.07 27.53
CA SER A 113 -7.94 -17.50 26.50
C SER A 113 -9.15 -16.72 27.05
N ASP A 114 -9.57 -17.08 28.27
CA ASP A 114 -10.76 -16.52 28.94
C ASP A 114 -10.45 -15.42 29.97
N TRP A 115 -9.19 -15.24 30.39
CA TRP A 115 -8.79 -14.26 31.40
C TRP A 115 -7.68 -13.35 30.88
N PHE A 116 -8.09 -12.42 30.01
CA PHE A 116 -7.21 -11.40 29.47
C PHE A 116 -6.76 -10.41 30.57
N VAL A 117 -5.44 -10.32 30.78
CA VAL A 117 -4.87 -9.31 31.68
C VAL A 117 -4.56 -8.05 30.87
N PRO A 118 -5.09 -6.87 31.26
CA PRO A 118 -4.74 -5.61 30.63
C PRO A 118 -3.23 -5.37 30.66
N CYS A 119 -2.69 -4.95 29.52
CA CYS A 119 -1.28 -4.67 29.31
C CYS A 119 -0.68 -3.81 30.42
N GLN A 120 0.47 -4.25 30.94
CA GLN A 120 1.27 -3.45 31.85
C GLN A 120 2.14 -2.45 31.06
N PRO A 121 2.36 -1.23 31.57
CA PRO A 121 3.16 -0.21 30.89
C PRO A 121 4.59 -0.63 30.55
N GLU A 122 5.17 -1.57 31.30
CA GLU A 122 6.56 -2.02 31.16
C GLU A 122 6.77 -3.01 30.01
N ASP A 123 5.70 -3.53 29.41
CA ASP A 123 5.80 -4.41 28.24
C ASP A 123 5.98 -3.57 26.96
N PRO A 124 7.15 -3.64 26.30
CA PRO A 124 7.43 -2.87 25.09
C PRO A 124 6.48 -3.22 23.95
N GLU A 125 6.07 -4.49 23.82
CA GLU A 125 5.15 -4.95 22.79
C GLU A 125 3.76 -4.32 22.99
N CYS A 126 3.29 -4.27 24.23
CA CYS A 126 2.04 -3.60 24.56
C CYS A 126 2.10 -2.10 24.30
N SER A 127 3.20 -1.45 24.67
CA SER A 127 3.40 -0.02 24.41
C SER A 127 3.36 0.30 22.92
N VAL A 128 4.03 -0.51 22.09
CA VAL A 128 4.00 -0.34 20.63
C VAL A 128 2.61 -0.59 20.07
N ASN A 129 1.94 -1.70 20.42
CA ASN A 129 0.58 -2.01 19.93
C ASN A 129 -0.41 -0.88 20.26
N MET A 130 -0.30 -0.26 21.45
CA MET A 130 -1.16 0.86 21.85
C MET A 130 -0.85 2.13 21.05
N ILE A 131 0.42 2.45 20.82
CA ILE A 131 0.80 3.58 19.94
C ILE A 131 0.31 3.35 18.52
N GLU A 132 0.52 2.15 17.96
CA GLU A 132 0.06 1.81 16.61
C GLU A 132 -1.47 1.88 16.51
N SER A 133 -2.20 1.41 17.52
CA SER A 133 -3.66 1.54 17.59
C SER A 133 -4.10 3.01 17.54
N CYS A 134 -3.48 3.88 18.35
CA CYS A 134 -3.76 5.31 18.34
C CYS A 134 -3.37 5.99 17.02
N VAL A 135 -2.25 5.58 16.41
CA VAL A 135 -1.81 6.08 15.10
C VAL A 135 -2.80 5.70 14.01
N LEU A 136 -3.26 4.45 13.99
CA LEU A 136 -4.24 3.96 13.01
C LEU A 136 -5.58 4.69 13.10
N GLU A 137 -6.05 4.93 14.33
CA GLU A 137 -7.26 5.71 14.60
C GLU A 137 -7.15 7.14 14.06
N LEU A 138 -5.99 7.79 14.24
CA LEU A 138 -5.80 9.21 13.92
C LEU A 138 -5.37 9.47 12.48
N SER A 139 -4.67 8.54 11.83
CA SER A 139 -4.01 8.75 10.53
C SER A 139 -4.92 8.46 9.33
N GLY A 140 -6.13 7.94 9.55
CA GLY A 140 -7.06 7.62 8.48
C GLY A 140 -6.44 6.71 7.42
N GLY A 141 -6.48 7.16 6.16
CA GLY A 141 -5.96 6.39 5.02
C GLY A 141 -4.45 6.14 5.03
N SER A 142 -3.67 6.92 5.79
CA SER A 142 -2.20 6.82 5.83
C SER A 142 -1.67 5.88 6.92
N GLY A 143 -2.56 5.18 7.63
CA GLY A 143 -2.19 4.36 8.78
C GLY A 143 -1.23 3.22 8.45
N LEU A 144 -1.37 2.59 7.28
CA LEU A 144 -0.50 1.48 6.87
C LEU A 144 0.92 1.97 6.59
N GLU A 145 1.09 3.13 5.96
CA GLU A 145 2.39 3.73 5.69
C GLU A 145 3.11 4.14 6.97
N VAL A 146 2.37 4.73 7.93
CA VAL A 146 2.95 5.08 9.24
C VAL A 146 3.40 3.82 9.98
N VAL A 147 2.55 2.79 10.09
CA VAL A 147 2.91 1.52 10.75
C VAL A 147 4.06 0.82 10.02
N SER A 148 4.07 0.82 8.69
CA SER A 148 5.17 0.24 7.91
C SER A 148 6.50 0.95 8.18
N CYS A 149 6.51 2.28 8.25
CA CYS A 149 7.69 3.05 8.63
C CYS A 149 8.17 2.70 10.05
N MET A 150 7.25 2.58 11.00
CA MET A 150 7.57 2.22 12.37
C MET A 150 8.18 0.81 12.45
N GLU A 151 7.50 -0.18 11.89
CA GLU A 151 7.87 -1.59 11.96
C GLU A 151 9.07 -1.95 11.08
N THR A 152 9.52 -1.08 10.19
CA THR A 152 10.78 -1.27 9.45
C THR A 152 11.98 -0.64 10.14
N SER A 153 11.75 0.16 11.18
CA SER A 153 12.82 0.84 11.93
C SER A 153 13.51 -0.09 12.93
N ALA A 154 14.79 0.18 13.22
CA ALA A 154 15.54 -0.60 14.23
C ALA A 154 14.87 -0.54 15.61
N ASP A 155 14.36 0.64 15.96
CA ASP A 155 13.58 0.89 17.17
C ASP A 155 12.22 1.49 16.76
N VAL A 156 11.15 0.72 16.97
CA VAL A 156 9.79 1.04 16.51
C VAL A 156 9.19 2.22 17.28
N LEU A 157 9.44 2.29 18.60
CA LEU A 157 8.89 3.34 19.47
C LEU A 157 9.47 4.71 19.16
N SER A 158 10.79 4.81 19.03
CA SER A 158 11.49 6.06 18.73
C SER A 158 11.19 6.56 17.32
N ALA A 159 10.91 5.66 16.37
CA ALA A 159 10.54 6.01 15.00
C ALA A 159 9.12 6.61 14.88
N ALA A 160 8.20 6.27 15.79
CA ALA A 160 6.79 6.62 15.72
C ALA A 160 6.53 8.09 15.37
N ARG A 161 7.16 9.02 16.10
CA ARG A 161 6.97 10.46 15.87
C ARG A 161 7.42 10.90 14.48
N SER A 162 8.56 10.40 14.01
CA SER A 162 9.09 10.73 12.70
C SER A 162 8.24 10.13 11.58
N CYS A 163 7.76 8.90 11.76
CA CYS A 163 6.88 8.23 10.81
C CYS A 163 5.51 8.92 10.68
N VAL A 164 4.89 9.30 11.81
CA VAL A 164 3.65 10.10 11.81
C VAL A 164 3.88 11.42 11.07
N ARG A 165 4.98 12.13 11.35
CA ARG A 165 5.30 13.39 10.66
C ARG A 165 5.48 13.20 9.15
N LEU A 166 6.05 12.10 8.72
CA LEU A 166 6.36 11.83 7.31
C LEU A 166 5.12 11.44 6.51
N PHE A 167 4.27 10.57 7.05
CA PHE A 167 3.16 9.96 6.30
C PHE A 167 1.79 10.49 6.70
N ALA A 168 1.63 11.08 7.88
CA ALA A 168 0.38 11.67 8.37
C ALA A 168 0.62 13.08 8.95
N PRO A 169 1.10 14.06 8.16
CA PRO A 169 1.53 15.37 8.65
C PRO A 169 0.42 16.22 9.29
N SER A 170 -0.85 15.90 9.02
CA SER A 170 -2.02 16.52 9.68
C SER A 170 -2.25 16.02 11.11
N VAL A 171 -1.67 14.88 11.49
CA VAL A 171 -1.76 14.31 12.84
C VAL A 171 -0.65 14.87 13.71
N SER A 172 -1.01 15.63 14.74
CA SER A 172 -0.03 16.11 15.71
C SER A 172 0.45 14.98 16.63
N TRP A 173 1.74 14.97 16.96
CA TRP A 173 2.27 14.01 17.94
C TRP A 173 1.59 14.14 19.30
N ALA A 174 1.21 15.35 19.70
CA ALA A 174 0.48 15.59 20.94
C ALA A 174 -0.88 14.86 20.97
N ALA A 175 -1.58 14.77 19.83
CA ALA A 175 -2.83 14.00 19.73
C ALA A 175 -2.59 12.49 19.91
N VAL A 176 -1.51 11.96 19.31
CA VAL A 176 -1.11 10.56 19.51
C VAL A 176 -0.80 10.29 20.99
N GLN A 177 0.01 11.14 21.62
CA GLN A 177 0.34 11.02 23.04
C GLN A 177 -0.92 11.10 23.92
N SER A 178 -1.83 12.04 23.64
CA SER A 178 -3.09 12.17 24.37
C SER A 178 -3.99 10.95 24.20
N CYS A 179 -3.97 10.28 23.04
CA CYS A 179 -4.70 9.03 22.84
C CYS A 179 -4.10 7.91 23.70
N VAL A 180 -2.78 7.78 23.69
CA VAL A 180 -2.02 6.74 24.41
C VAL A 180 -2.15 6.89 25.93
N SER A 181 -2.00 8.12 26.45
CA SER A 181 -2.10 8.37 27.89
C SER A 181 -3.53 8.55 28.40
N GLY A 182 -4.49 8.72 27.50
CA GLY A 182 -5.91 8.87 27.81
C GLY A 182 -6.66 7.53 27.85
N SER A 183 -7.98 7.60 28.00
CA SER A 183 -8.85 6.41 27.98
C SER A 183 -9.01 5.78 26.59
N ARG A 184 -8.65 6.50 25.52
CA ARG A 184 -8.83 6.05 24.14
C ARG A 184 -7.90 4.89 23.78
N GLY A 185 -6.62 4.96 24.14
CA GLY A 185 -5.65 3.88 23.89
C GLY A 185 -6.09 2.53 24.47
N PRO A 186 -6.40 2.43 25.77
CA PRO A 186 -6.90 1.20 26.39
C PRO A 186 -8.21 0.68 25.75
N LEU A 187 -9.11 1.59 25.35
CA LEU A 187 -10.34 1.22 24.67
C LEU A 187 -10.06 0.57 23.30
N LEU A 188 -9.14 1.15 22.51
CA LEU A 188 -8.74 0.60 21.21
C LEU A 188 -8.10 -0.78 21.35
N VAL A 189 -7.24 -0.96 22.36
CA VAL A 189 -6.64 -2.27 22.66
C VAL A 189 -7.73 -3.31 22.98
N ASN A 190 -8.70 -2.97 23.84
CA ASN A 190 -9.84 -3.83 24.17
C ASN A 190 -10.70 -4.19 22.94
N GLN A 191 -10.89 -3.24 22.02
CA GLN A 191 -11.58 -3.49 20.75
C GLN A 191 -10.79 -4.46 19.87
N SER A 192 -9.47 -4.31 19.74
CA SER A 192 -8.62 -5.23 18.99
C SER A 192 -8.67 -6.66 19.53
N ILE A 193 -8.68 -6.81 20.87
CA ILE A 193 -8.80 -8.12 21.52
C ILE A 193 -10.16 -8.74 21.22
N SER A 194 -11.23 -7.96 21.37
CA SER A 194 -12.59 -8.43 21.11
C SER A 194 -12.77 -8.84 19.64
N ALA A 195 -12.22 -8.06 18.71
CA ALA A 195 -12.24 -8.36 17.28
C ALA A 195 -11.46 -9.64 16.96
N THR A 196 -10.28 -9.82 17.57
CA THR A 196 -9.46 -11.02 17.38
C THR A 196 -10.15 -12.27 17.92
N ARG A 197 -10.82 -12.17 19.07
CA ARG A 197 -11.60 -13.27 19.66
C ARG A 197 -12.84 -13.66 18.87
N ALA A 198 -13.41 -12.74 18.12
CA ALA A 198 -14.60 -12.98 17.32
C ALA A 198 -14.29 -13.72 16.00
N LEU A 199 -13.00 -13.93 15.69
CA LEU A 199 -12.59 -14.66 14.50
C LEU A 199 -12.97 -16.14 14.58
N SER A 200 -13.37 -16.68 13.44
CA SER A 200 -13.66 -18.10 13.25
C SER A 200 -12.94 -18.59 11.99
N PRO A 201 -12.06 -19.61 12.08
CA PRO A 201 -11.58 -20.22 13.32
C PRO A 201 -10.78 -19.23 14.18
N SER A 202 -10.58 -19.59 15.46
CA SER A 202 -9.67 -18.87 16.34
C SER A 202 -8.25 -18.88 15.74
N PRO A 203 -7.54 -17.74 15.66
CA PRO A 203 -6.22 -17.69 15.07
C PRO A 203 -5.21 -18.60 15.81
N SER A 204 -4.59 -19.54 15.11
CA SER A 204 -3.49 -20.36 15.66
C SER A 204 -2.14 -19.64 15.67
N HIS A 205 -2.00 -18.58 14.85
CA HIS A 205 -0.77 -17.80 14.71
C HIS A 205 -1.06 -16.33 14.44
N LEU A 206 -0.03 -15.48 14.63
CA LEU A 206 -0.03 -14.10 14.19
C LEU A 206 1.19 -13.82 13.28
N PRO A 207 1.05 -13.00 12.23
CA PRO A 207 -0.17 -12.31 11.82
C PRO A 207 -1.24 -13.27 11.28
N TRP A 208 -2.50 -12.85 11.40
CA TRP A 208 -3.68 -13.53 10.87
C TRP A 208 -4.40 -12.61 9.90
N VAL A 209 -4.75 -13.11 8.71
CA VAL A 209 -5.34 -12.31 7.65
C VAL A 209 -6.75 -12.79 7.39
N THR A 210 -7.69 -11.86 7.26
CA THR A 210 -9.04 -12.15 6.77
C THR A 210 -9.29 -11.36 5.49
N ILE A 211 -9.94 -11.99 4.51
CA ILE A 211 -10.36 -11.35 3.26
C ILE A 211 -11.87 -11.29 3.25
N ASN A 212 -12.43 -10.08 3.18
CA ASN A 212 -13.86 -9.81 3.31
C ASN A 212 -14.47 -10.43 4.57
N GLY A 213 -13.72 -10.43 5.68
CA GLY A 213 -14.14 -10.99 6.97
C GLY A 213 -14.05 -12.52 7.05
N VAL A 214 -13.60 -13.20 6.00
CA VAL A 214 -13.43 -14.66 5.96
C VAL A 214 -11.97 -15.01 6.25
N SER A 215 -11.75 -15.88 7.24
CA SER A 215 -10.44 -16.46 7.51
C SER A 215 -10.08 -17.50 6.45
N PRO A 216 -8.80 -17.56 6.01
CA PRO A 216 -8.35 -18.64 5.14
C PRO A 216 -8.44 -19.99 5.88
N PRO A 217 -8.64 -21.10 5.16
CA PRO A 217 -8.54 -22.43 5.75
C PRO A 217 -7.13 -22.63 6.31
N GLU A 218 -7.03 -23.21 7.51
CA GLU A 218 -5.73 -23.59 8.05
C GLU A 218 -5.13 -24.72 7.20
N PRO A 219 -3.83 -24.67 6.89
CA PRO A 219 -3.15 -25.82 6.31
C PRO A 219 -3.11 -26.95 7.35
N ASP A 220 -3.52 -28.15 6.92
CA ASP A 220 -3.44 -29.40 7.71
C ASP A 220 -2.00 -29.71 8.16
#